data_AF-D1KD19-F1
#
_entry.id   AF-D1KD19-F1
#
_cell.length_a   1.000
_cell.length_b   1.000
_cell.length_c   1.000
_cell.angle_alpha   90.00
_cell.angle_beta   90.00
_cell.angle_gamma   90.00
#
_symmetry.space_group_name_H-M   'P 1'
#
loop_
_entity.id
_entity.type
_entity.pdbx_description
1 polymer ?
#
loop_
_entity_poly.entity_id
_entity_poly.type
_entity_poly.pdbx_seq_one_letter_code
_entity_poly.pdbx_strand_id
1 'polypeptide(L)'
;MMKKTLSFVATFALATSVMAGGDDRDMGPVEAFDSMEPVTEKVVVGNQDPNTMTLSVGGKAVSVAAHNACKGKLGLTEENIARFTSGVAAGNLYNTGPIDAMGTLFSPDRWADYFSCVEAHGG
;
A
#
# COMPACT_ATOMS: atom_id res chain seq x y z
N MET A 1 -16.34 49.49 24.19
CA MET A 1 -17.09 49.12 25.41
C MET A 1 -16.92 47.61 25.62
N MET A 2 -15.87 47.21 26.34
CA MET A 2 -15.42 45.82 26.48
C MET A 2 -16.17 45.14 27.63
N LYS A 3 -16.86 44.03 27.37
CA LYS A 3 -17.51 43.21 28.39
C LYS A 3 -16.75 41.89 28.54
N LYS A 4 -16.48 41.55 29.80
CA LYS A 4 -15.44 40.66 30.31
C LYS A 4 -15.60 39.21 29.84
N THR A 5 -14.49 38.61 29.44
CA THR A 5 -14.29 37.17 29.26
C THR A 5 -14.29 36.47 30.61
N LEU A 6 -15.20 35.51 30.82
CA LEU A 6 -15.12 34.57 31.94
C LEU A 6 -14.74 33.19 31.39
N SER A 7 -13.50 32.80 31.64
CA SER A 7 -13.02 31.42 31.49
C SER A 7 -13.57 30.58 32.62
N PHE A 8 -14.29 29.50 32.30
CA PHE A 8 -14.51 28.38 33.21
C PHE A 8 -13.75 27.17 32.65
N VAL A 9 -12.58 26.92 33.24
CA VAL A 9 -11.85 25.66 33.08
C VAL A 9 -12.50 24.66 34.04
N ALA A 10 -13.15 23.64 33.49
CA ALA A 10 -13.60 22.48 34.23
C ALA A 10 -12.74 21.28 33.80
N THR A 11 -11.65 21.04 34.54
CA THR A 11 -10.82 19.84 34.41
C THR A 11 -11.56 18.65 35.02
N PHE A 12 -12.19 17.84 34.18
CA PHE A 12 -12.67 16.52 34.57
C PHE A 12 -11.56 15.49 34.31
N ALA A 13 -10.85 15.10 35.37
CA ALA A 13 -9.97 13.94 35.34
C ALA A 13 -10.79 12.68 35.60
N LEU A 14 -11.26 12.04 34.53
CA LEU A 14 -11.82 10.68 34.58
C LEU A 14 -10.70 9.68 34.33
N ALA A 15 -9.98 9.29 35.38
CA ALA A 15 -9.07 8.14 35.33
C ALA A 15 -9.90 6.86 35.50
N THR A 16 -10.40 6.31 34.39
CA THR A 16 -10.87 4.93 34.33
C THR A 16 -9.69 4.04 34.01
N SER A 17 -9.17 3.35 35.03
CA SER A 17 -8.20 2.27 34.88
C SER A 17 -8.81 1.18 33.99
N VAL A 18 -8.29 1.00 32.79
CA VAL A 18 -8.54 -0.20 31.99
C VAL A 18 -7.66 -1.32 32.52
N MET A 19 -8.24 -2.29 33.21
CA MET A 19 -7.61 -3.61 33.39
C MET A 19 -8.09 -4.45 32.20
N ALA A 20 -7.43 -4.31 31.05
CA ALA A 20 -7.60 -5.27 29.97
C ALA A 20 -6.98 -6.58 30.46
N GLY A 21 -7.83 -7.59 30.68
CA GLY A 21 -7.41 -8.91 31.11
C GLY A 21 -6.29 -9.44 30.23
N GLY A 22 -5.22 -9.91 30.87
CA GLY A 22 -4.20 -10.71 30.21
C GLY A 22 -4.88 -11.92 29.58
N ASP A 23 -4.79 -12.01 28.26
CA ASP A 23 -5.01 -13.26 27.56
C ASP A 23 -3.81 -14.14 27.89
N ASP A 24 -3.97 -15.06 28.85
CA ASP A 24 -2.96 -16.05 29.29
C ASP A 24 -2.72 -17.12 28.20
N ARG A 25 -2.49 -16.72 26.95
CA ARG A 25 -2.13 -17.64 25.85
C ARG A 25 -0.62 -17.75 25.58
N ASP A 26 0.21 -17.03 26.33
CA ASP A 26 1.67 -16.92 26.10
C ASP A 26 2.55 -17.59 27.17
N MET A 27 2.14 -18.73 27.73
CA MET A 27 3.05 -19.63 28.45
C MET A 27 3.08 -21.02 27.83
N GLY A 28 3.31 -21.07 26.52
CA GLY A 28 3.87 -22.24 25.87
C GLY A 28 5.41 -22.22 25.99
N PRO A 29 6.09 -23.37 26.06
CA PRO A 29 7.55 -23.41 26.11
C PRO A 29 8.15 -22.62 24.93
N VAL A 30 8.90 -21.55 25.24
CA VAL A 30 9.77 -20.92 24.26
C VAL A 30 10.95 -21.86 24.06
N GLU A 31 10.87 -22.71 23.04
CA GLU A 31 12.01 -23.49 22.59
C GLU A 31 13.13 -22.49 22.26
N ALA A 32 14.22 -22.58 23.03
CA ALA A 32 15.40 -21.80 22.80
C ALA A 32 15.94 -22.17 21.41
N PHE A 33 15.77 -21.27 20.44
CA PHE A 33 16.46 -21.30 19.16
C PHE A 33 17.96 -20.98 19.38
N ASP A 34 18.66 -21.79 20.16
CA ASP A 34 20.10 -21.72 20.37
C ASP A 34 20.83 -22.77 19.54
N SER A 35 20.51 -22.80 18.23
CA SER A 35 21.20 -23.61 17.22
C SER A 35 20.80 -23.11 15.83
N MET A 36 21.16 -21.88 15.47
CA MET A 36 21.17 -21.47 14.07
C MET A 36 22.62 -21.39 13.62
N GLU A 37 23.05 -22.47 12.96
CA GLU A 37 24.28 -22.51 12.17
C GLU A 37 24.33 -21.30 11.23
N PRO A 38 25.52 -20.73 10.93
CA PRO A 38 25.62 -19.61 10.01
C PRO A 38 25.18 -20.08 8.63
N VAL A 39 23.94 -19.75 8.24
CA VAL A 39 23.51 -19.76 6.85
C VAL A 39 24.33 -18.70 6.11
N THR A 40 25.50 -19.13 5.63
CA THR A 40 26.15 -18.53 4.49
C THR A 40 25.30 -18.78 3.24
N GLU A 41 24.10 -18.22 3.21
CA GLU A 41 23.40 -18.02 1.94
C GLU A 41 23.63 -16.56 1.57
N LYS A 42 24.80 -16.35 0.97
CA LYS A 42 25.02 -15.22 0.09
C LYS A 42 23.88 -15.29 -0.92
N VAL A 43 22.84 -14.48 -0.72
CA VAL A 43 21.84 -14.21 -1.75
C VAL A 43 22.64 -13.66 -2.92
N VAL A 44 22.99 -14.54 -3.84
CA VAL A 44 23.44 -14.18 -5.16
C VAL A 44 22.21 -13.53 -5.76
N VAL A 45 22.20 -12.20 -5.75
CA VAL A 45 21.36 -11.38 -6.63
C VAL A 45 21.82 -11.73 -8.05
N GLY A 46 21.37 -12.89 -8.54
CA GLY A 46 21.57 -13.33 -9.91
C GLY A 46 20.61 -12.53 -10.77
N ASN A 47 21.18 -11.77 -11.72
CA ASN A 47 20.51 -10.99 -12.77
C ASN A 47 19.10 -10.50 -12.41
N GLN A 48 19.01 -9.27 -11.88
CA GLN A 48 17.76 -8.52 -11.85
C GLN A 48 17.39 -8.07 -13.26
N ASP A 49 17.10 -9.02 -14.14
CA ASP A 49 16.51 -8.72 -15.42
C ASP A 49 15.09 -8.20 -15.15
N PRO A 50 14.80 -6.93 -15.48
CA PRO A 50 13.50 -6.30 -15.16
C PRO A 50 12.33 -6.94 -15.91
N ASN A 51 12.59 -7.85 -16.86
CA ASN A 51 11.57 -8.66 -17.52
C ASN A 51 11.22 -9.93 -16.73
N THR A 52 12.03 -10.33 -15.74
CA THR A 52 11.77 -11.51 -14.89
C THR A 52 11.04 -11.17 -13.58
N MET A 53 11.02 -9.89 -13.18
CA MET A 53 10.24 -9.42 -12.03
C MET A 53 8.82 -9.06 -12.44
N THR A 54 7.83 -9.72 -11.85
CA THR A 54 6.40 -9.46 -12.09
C THR A 54 5.73 -8.81 -10.88
N LEU A 55 4.94 -7.78 -11.15
CA LEU A 55 4.02 -7.10 -10.24
C LEU A 55 2.64 -7.73 -10.43
N SER A 56 1.94 -8.05 -9.34
CA SER A 56 0.53 -8.44 -9.45
C SER A 56 -0.33 -7.18 -9.47
N VAL A 57 -0.94 -6.85 -10.61
CA VAL A 57 -1.84 -5.71 -10.79
C VAL A 57 -3.25 -6.25 -10.99
N GLY A 58 -4.12 -6.11 -9.98
CA GLY A 58 -5.51 -6.57 -10.09
C GLY A 58 -5.63 -8.07 -10.42
N GLY A 59 -4.65 -8.89 -10.00
CA GLY A 59 -4.60 -10.33 -10.30
C GLY A 59 -3.91 -10.70 -11.62
N LYS A 60 -3.40 -9.73 -12.39
CA LYS A 60 -2.58 -9.96 -13.59
C LYS A 60 -1.09 -9.77 -13.28
N ALA A 61 -0.24 -10.61 -13.85
CA ALA A 61 1.21 -10.44 -13.76
C ALA A 61 1.65 -9.35 -14.76
N VAL A 62 2.33 -8.31 -14.28
CA VAL A 62 2.83 -7.20 -15.08
C VAL A 62 4.32 -7.08 -14.86
N SER A 63 5.16 -7.15 -15.88
CA SER A 63 6.60 -7.01 -15.67
C SER A 63 6.96 -5.62 -15.13
N VAL A 64 8.00 -5.52 -14.29
CA VAL A 64 8.50 -4.23 -13.79
C VAL A 64 8.94 -3.32 -14.95
N ALA A 65 9.51 -3.90 -16.01
CA ALA A 65 9.82 -3.19 -17.24
C ALA A 65 8.56 -2.58 -17.90
N ALA A 66 7.49 -3.37 -18.07
CA ALA A 66 6.23 -2.88 -18.63
C ALA A 66 5.60 -1.80 -17.76
N HIS A 67 5.58 -1.96 -16.44
CA HIS A 67 5.09 -0.93 -15.52
C HIS A 67 5.88 0.37 -15.66
N ASN A 68 7.21 0.31 -15.70
CA ASN A 68 8.05 1.51 -15.85
C ASN A 68 7.86 2.21 -17.20
N ALA A 69 7.66 1.46 -18.28
CA ALA A 69 7.35 2.01 -19.60
C ALA A 69 5.95 2.66 -19.64
N CYS A 70 4.99 2.11 -18.90
CA CYS A 70 3.58 2.47 -19.01
C CYS A 70 3.04 3.36 -17.88
N LYS A 71 3.75 3.57 -16.77
CA LYS A 71 3.27 4.39 -15.65
C LYS A 71 2.90 5.82 -16.04
N GLY A 72 3.49 6.35 -17.11
CA GLY A 72 3.10 7.66 -17.67
C GLY A 72 1.66 7.71 -18.19
N LYS A 73 1.06 6.57 -18.53
CA LYS A 73 -0.35 6.43 -18.93
C LYS A 73 -1.33 6.59 -17.78
N LEU A 74 -0.88 6.62 -16.53
CA LEU A 74 -1.73 6.87 -15.34
C LEU A 74 -2.18 8.35 -15.25
N GLY A 75 -2.22 9.10 -16.35
CA GLY A 75 -2.63 10.51 -16.35
C GLY A 75 -1.52 11.51 -15.98
N LEU A 76 -0.24 11.15 -16.21
CA LEU A 76 0.95 12.01 -16.05
C LEU A 76 1.16 12.67 -14.67
N THR A 77 0.46 12.24 -13.61
CA THR A 77 0.63 12.79 -12.24
C THR A 77 1.13 11.74 -11.25
N GLU A 78 1.93 12.18 -10.28
CA GLU A 78 2.35 11.33 -9.14
C GLU A 78 1.15 10.88 -8.29
N GLU A 79 0.09 11.70 -8.23
CA GLU A 79 -1.11 11.39 -7.45
C GLU A 79 -1.88 10.18 -8.02
N ASN A 80 -2.00 10.08 -9.35
CA ASN A 80 -2.63 8.93 -9.96
C ASN A 80 -1.76 7.67 -9.87
N ILE A 81 -0.43 7.82 -9.87
CA ILE A 81 0.48 6.71 -9.58
C ILE A 81 0.24 6.20 -8.15
N ALA A 82 0.18 7.11 -7.16
CA ALA A 82 -0.07 6.75 -5.77
C ALA A 82 -1.44 6.07 -5.59
N ARG A 83 -2.49 6.59 -6.21
CA ARG A 83 -3.83 5.97 -6.21
C ARG A 83 -3.81 4.59 -6.84
N PHE A 84 -3.15 4.42 -7.98
CA PHE A 84 -3.01 3.14 -8.66
C PHE A 84 -2.30 2.12 -7.75
N THR A 85 -1.13 2.47 -7.21
CA THR A 85 -0.36 1.59 -6.33
C THR A 85 -1.13 1.24 -5.05
N SER A 86 -1.82 2.20 -4.45
CA SER A 86 -2.70 1.96 -3.31
C SER A 86 -3.85 1.03 -3.68
N GLY A 87 -4.43 1.20 -4.87
CA GLY A 87 -5.52 0.37 -5.36
C GLY A 87 -5.10 -1.08 -5.64
N VAL A 88 -3.88 -1.26 -6.16
CA VAL A 88 -3.24 -2.57 -6.30
C VAL A 88 -3.02 -3.22 -4.93
N ALA A 89 -2.40 -2.51 -3.99
CA ALA A 89 -2.09 -3.03 -2.66
C ALA A 89 -3.35 -3.40 -1.86
N ALA A 90 -4.43 -2.62 -2.01
CA ALA A 90 -5.72 -2.86 -1.36
C ALA A 90 -6.60 -3.88 -2.10
N GLY A 91 -6.18 -4.38 -3.28
CA GLY A 91 -6.99 -5.29 -4.09
C GLY A 91 -8.28 -4.67 -4.64
N ASN A 92 -8.38 -3.33 -4.67
CA ASN A 92 -9.57 -2.59 -5.07
C ASN A 92 -9.29 -1.67 -6.28
N LEU A 93 -8.29 -2.00 -7.09
CA LEU A 93 -7.90 -1.22 -8.27
C LEU A 93 -9.08 -0.93 -9.20
N TYR A 94 -9.99 -1.89 -9.38
CA TYR A 94 -11.19 -1.72 -10.20
C TYR A 94 -12.29 -0.84 -9.56
N ASN A 95 -12.15 -0.49 -8.28
CA ASN A 95 -12.97 0.48 -7.57
C ASN A 95 -12.28 1.86 -7.45
N THR A 96 -11.02 1.95 -7.87
CA THR A 96 -10.21 3.18 -7.81
C THR A 96 -9.98 3.68 -9.23
N GLY A 97 -10.33 4.94 -9.51
CA GLY A 97 -10.08 5.56 -10.81
C GLY A 97 -8.92 6.56 -10.79
N PRO A 98 -8.33 6.89 -11.95
CA PRO A 98 -7.49 8.07 -12.09
C PRO A 98 -8.30 9.34 -11.82
N ILE A 99 -7.63 10.40 -11.41
CA ILE A 99 -8.17 11.76 -11.35
C ILE A 99 -7.91 12.45 -12.67
N ASP A 100 -8.94 13.10 -13.20
CA ASP A 100 -8.87 14.02 -14.33
C ASP A 100 -9.48 15.39 -13.97
N ALA A 101 -9.71 16.24 -14.99
CA ALA A 101 -10.29 17.57 -14.81
C ALA A 101 -11.69 17.57 -14.18
N MET A 102 -12.42 16.45 -14.25
CA MET A 102 -13.78 16.27 -13.73
C MET A 102 -13.80 15.52 -12.38
N GLY A 103 -12.64 15.14 -11.85
CA GLY A 103 -12.50 14.42 -10.58
C GLY A 103 -12.08 12.97 -10.78
N THR A 104 -12.53 12.07 -9.91
CA THR A 104 -12.19 10.64 -10.04
C THR A 104 -13.01 10.00 -11.16
N LEU A 105 -12.33 9.36 -12.11
CA LEU A 105 -12.96 8.68 -13.23
C LEU A 105 -13.58 7.35 -12.79
N PHE A 106 -14.91 7.25 -12.91
CA PHE A 106 -15.66 6.03 -12.61
C PHE A 106 -16.20 5.37 -13.88
N SER A 107 -15.30 4.80 -14.68
CA SER A 107 -15.64 4.04 -15.90
C SER A 107 -15.12 2.60 -15.83
N PRO A 108 -15.79 1.60 -16.44
CA PRO A 108 -15.21 0.27 -16.66
C PRO A 108 -13.82 0.31 -17.30
N ASP A 109 -13.57 1.30 -18.16
CA ASP A 109 -12.29 1.50 -18.86
C ASP A 109 -11.25 2.25 -18.02
N ARG A 110 -11.47 2.40 -16.70
CA ARG A 110 -10.48 2.96 -15.78
C ARG A 110 -9.18 2.15 -15.88
N TRP A 111 -8.07 2.85 -16.11
CA TRP A 111 -6.74 2.28 -16.37
C TRP A 111 -6.58 1.52 -17.69
N ALA A 112 -7.55 1.55 -18.62
CA ALA A 112 -7.46 0.84 -19.90
C ALA A 112 -6.20 1.24 -20.70
N ASP A 113 -5.87 2.53 -20.75
CA ASP A 113 -4.66 3.02 -21.44
C ASP A 113 -3.36 2.44 -20.82
N TYR A 114 -3.34 2.27 -19.51
CA TYR A 114 -2.22 1.64 -18.82
C TYR A 114 -2.13 0.15 -19.17
N PHE A 115 -3.24 -0.58 -19.11
CA PHE A 115 -3.26 -2.02 -19.42
C PHE A 115 -2.93 -2.30 -20.89
N SER A 116 -3.49 -1.50 -21.81
CA SER A 116 -3.18 -1.58 -23.25
C SER A 116 -1.69 -1.36 -23.52
N CYS A 117 -1.06 -0.40 -22.82
CA CYS A 117 0.38 -0.21 -22.89
C CYS A 117 1.16 -1.42 -22.34
N VAL A 118 0.75 -1.95 -21.18
CA VAL A 118 1.41 -3.10 -20.56
C VAL A 118 1.36 -4.33 -21.47
N GLU A 119 0.22 -4.62 -22.10
CA GLU A 119 0.06 -5.71 -23.07
C GLU A 119 1.02 -5.54 -24.26
N ALA A 120 1.24 -4.32 -24.74
CA ALA A 120 2.22 -4.04 -25.81
C ALA A 120 3.68 -4.20 -25.37
N HIS A 121 3.96 -4.19 -24.06
CA HIS A 121 5.31 -4.31 -23.48
C HIS A 121 5.56 -5.66 -22.79
N GLY A 122 4.74 -6.68 -23.08
CA GLY A 122 4.96 -8.06 -22.61
C GLY A 122 4.46 -8.33 -21.19
N GLY A 123 3.39 -7.67 -20.77
CA GLY A 123 2.59 -8.07 -19.61
C GLY A 123 1.46 -9.04 -19.93
#